data_AF-A0A2N7HGX0-F1
#
_entry.id   AF-A0A2N7HGX0-F1
#
_cell.length_a   1.000
_cell.length_b   1.000
_cell.length_c   1.000
_cell.angle_alpha   90.00
_cell.angle_beta   90.00
_cell.angle_gamma   90.00
#
_symmetry.space_group_name_H-M   'P 1'
#
loop_
_entity.id
_entity.type
_entity.pdbx_description
1 polymer ?
#
loop_
_entity_poly.entity_id
_entity_poly.type
_entity_poly.pdbx_seq_one_letter_code
_entity_poly.pdbx_strand_id
1 'polypeptide(L)'
;MKQSHFFAHLARMKLIQRWPLMRSVSSENISEHSLQVAFVAHALALIKNKKFDGKLDPEHIALIGMYHDTSEVLTGDLPTPVKYYNPDIAQEYKKIEAAAEQRLLSMLPEEFQDDFAPFLISGTASKEEQNIVKQADTI
;
A
#
# COMPACT_ATOMS: atom_id res chain seq x y z
N MET A 1 -5.77 -14.54 -24.93
CA MET A 1 -5.32 -13.96 -23.65
C MET A 1 -6.28 -14.41 -22.56
N LYS A 2 -5.79 -14.90 -21.42
CA LYS A 2 -6.64 -15.10 -20.24
C LYS A 2 -7.05 -13.72 -19.71
N GLN A 3 -8.31 -13.56 -19.33
CA GLN A 3 -8.78 -12.32 -18.71
C GLN A 3 -8.13 -12.15 -17.33
N SER A 4 -7.58 -10.96 -17.06
CA SER A 4 -7.07 -10.59 -15.74
C SER A 4 -8.18 -9.98 -14.90
N HIS A 5 -8.22 -10.34 -13.61
CA HIS A 5 -9.14 -9.75 -12.64
C HIS A 5 -8.48 -8.67 -11.76
N PHE A 6 -7.21 -8.33 -12.01
CA PHE A 6 -6.44 -7.40 -11.20
C PHE A 6 -7.14 -6.04 -11.06
N PHE A 7 -7.43 -5.37 -12.17
CA PHE A 7 -8.10 -4.06 -12.14
C PHE A 7 -9.53 -4.12 -11.59
N ALA A 8 -10.22 -5.26 -11.71
CA ALA A 8 -11.53 -5.44 -11.11
C ALA A 8 -11.43 -5.47 -9.56
N HIS A 9 -10.35 -6.03 -9.02
CA HIS A 9 -10.05 -5.98 -7.59
C HIS A 9 -9.63 -4.58 -7.14
N LEU A 10 -8.73 -3.89 -7.86
CA LEU A 10 -8.35 -2.50 -7.55
C LEU A 10 -9.56 -1.56 -7.56
N ALA A 11 -10.51 -1.75 -8.48
CA ALA A 11 -11.73 -0.96 -8.52
C ALA A 11 -12.58 -1.07 -7.25
N ARG A 12 -12.34 -2.07 -6.39
CA ARG A 12 -13.01 -2.25 -5.09
C ARG A 12 -12.35 -1.49 -3.94
N MET A 13 -11.18 -0.85 -4.13
CA MET A 13 -10.54 -0.03 -3.10
C MET A 13 -11.50 1.03 -2.53
N LYS A 14 -12.31 1.66 -3.39
CA LYS A 14 -13.34 2.64 -2.96
C LYS A 14 -14.41 2.08 -2.01
N LEU A 15 -14.48 0.76 -1.83
CA LEU A 15 -15.46 0.08 -0.98
C LEU A 15 -14.88 -0.25 0.41
N ILE A 16 -13.56 -0.23 0.58
CA ILE A 16 -12.91 -0.55 1.86
C ILE A 16 -12.75 0.75 2.66
N GLN A 17 -13.48 0.85 3.76
CA GLN A 17 -13.50 2.04 4.61
C GLN A 17 -12.43 1.96 5.70
N ARG A 18 -11.75 3.07 5.96
CA ARG A 18 -10.82 3.24 7.09
C ARG A 18 -11.56 3.75 8.33
N TRP A 19 -10.91 3.61 9.48
CA TRP A 19 -11.43 4.04 10.78
C TRP A 19 -12.76 3.38 11.20
N PRO A 20 -13.00 2.07 10.94
CA PRO A 20 -14.32 1.45 11.16
C PRO A 20 -14.75 1.39 12.63
N LEU A 21 -13.84 1.63 13.57
CA LEU A 21 -14.10 1.56 15.01
C LEU A 21 -14.54 2.90 15.61
N MET A 22 -14.47 4.00 14.87
CA MET A 22 -14.75 5.35 15.36
C MET A 22 -15.89 6.00 14.56
N ARG A 23 -16.59 6.96 15.17
CA ARG A 23 -17.51 7.82 14.42
C ARG A 23 -16.71 8.85 13.64
N SER A 24 -16.70 8.73 12.32
CA SER A 24 -16.08 9.71 11.41
C SER A 24 -17.13 10.72 10.91
N VAL A 25 -16.77 12.01 10.86
CA VAL A 25 -17.63 13.06 10.28
C VAL A 25 -17.69 12.93 8.76
N SER A 26 -16.53 12.65 8.15
CA SER A 26 -16.42 12.21 6.77
C SER A 26 -15.83 10.81 6.75
N SER A 27 -16.42 9.92 5.98
CA SER A 27 -15.83 8.60 5.70
C SER A 27 -14.60 8.76 4.80
N GLU A 28 -13.62 7.89 5.00
CA GLU A 28 -12.42 7.78 4.16
C GLU A 28 -12.32 6.33 3.69
N ASN A 29 -12.06 6.12 2.40
CA ASN A 29 -11.75 4.79 1.86
C ASN A 29 -10.29 4.67 1.44
N ILE A 30 -9.80 3.43 1.28
CA ILE A 30 -8.39 3.18 0.98
C ILE A 30 -7.94 3.73 -0.39
N SER A 31 -8.87 3.98 -1.32
CA SER A 31 -8.53 4.64 -2.61
C SER A 31 -8.21 6.12 -2.43
N GLU A 32 -8.97 6.82 -1.58
CA GLU A 32 -8.73 8.23 -1.24
C GLU A 32 -7.43 8.36 -0.45
N HIS A 33 -7.29 7.51 0.57
CA HIS A 33 -6.09 7.43 1.39
C HIS A 33 -4.84 7.16 0.57
N SER A 34 -4.83 6.14 -0.30
CA SER A 34 -3.67 5.81 -1.13
C SER A 34 -3.23 6.95 -2.04
N LEU A 35 -4.19 7.73 -2.57
CA LEU A 35 -3.87 8.92 -3.37
C LEU A 35 -3.22 10.02 -2.52
N GLN A 36 -3.72 10.25 -1.30
CA GLN A 36 -3.12 11.20 -0.36
C GLN A 36 -1.71 10.77 0.03
N VAL A 37 -1.50 9.48 0.37
CA VAL A 37 -0.19 8.92 0.69
C VAL A 37 0.78 9.09 -0.49
N ALA A 38 0.34 8.84 -1.72
CA ALA A 38 1.17 9.07 -2.90
C ALA A 38 1.64 10.53 -3.04
N PHE A 39 0.74 11.50 -2.84
CA PHE A 39 1.10 12.92 -2.89
C PHE A 39 2.08 13.31 -1.78
N VAL A 40 1.85 12.84 -0.56
CA VAL A 40 2.71 13.13 0.59
C VAL A 40 4.07 12.46 0.42
N ALA A 41 4.12 11.18 0.03
CA ALA A 41 5.36 10.43 -0.18
C ALA A 41 6.23 11.08 -1.28
N HIS A 42 5.62 11.47 -2.40
CA HIS A 42 6.29 12.24 -3.44
C HIS A 42 6.89 13.55 -2.91
N ALA A 43 6.12 14.32 -2.14
CA ALA A 43 6.59 15.56 -1.54
C ALA A 43 7.75 15.34 -0.54
N LEU A 44 7.65 14.31 0.30
CA LEU A 44 8.71 13.92 1.24
C LEU A 44 10.00 13.53 0.51
N ALA A 45 9.90 12.76 -0.58
CA ALA A 45 11.05 12.40 -1.40
C ALA A 45 11.72 13.64 -2.02
N LEU A 46 10.93 14.57 -2.57
CA LEU A 46 11.45 15.84 -3.10
C LEU A 46 12.13 16.69 -2.02
N ILE A 47 11.52 16.80 -0.84
CA ILE A 47 12.10 17.54 0.29
C ILE A 47 13.42 16.90 0.70
N LYS A 48 13.46 15.57 0.83
CA LYS A 48 14.67 14.82 1.19
C LYS A 48 15.80 15.05 0.19
N ASN A 49 15.50 14.97 -1.10
CA ASN A 49 16.48 15.23 -2.15
C ASN A 49 16.99 16.68 -2.13
N LYS A 50 16.10 17.67 -1.91
CA LYS A 50 16.47 19.10 -1.98
C LYS A 50 17.11 19.66 -0.71
N LYS A 51 16.84 19.06 0.45
CA LYS A 51 17.19 19.65 1.76
C LYS A 51 18.05 18.75 2.64
N PHE A 52 18.14 17.46 2.31
CA PHE A 52 18.75 16.46 3.17
C PHE A 52 19.63 15.47 2.38
N ASP A 53 20.17 15.90 1.24
CA ASP A 53 21.09 15.13 0.38
C ASP A 53 20.58 13.74 -0.05
N GLY A 54 19.26 13.57 -0.12
CA GLY A 54 18.62 12.36 -0.61
C GLY A 54 18.89 12.10 -2.10
N LYS A 55 18.85 10.82 -2.49
CA LYS A 55 18.95 10.36 -3.90
C LYS A 55 17.80 9.42 -4.24
N LEU A 56 16.59 9.84 -3.89
CA LEU A 56 15.37 9.06 -4.12
C LEU A 56 14.76 9.39 -5.47
N ASP A 57 14.00 8.45 -6.03
CA ASP A 57 13.10 8.68 -7.17
C ASP A 57 11.69 9.04 -6.63
N PRO A 58 11.27 10.31 -6.71
CA PRO A 58 9.96 10.72 -6.19
C PRO A 58 8.79 10.11 -6.96
N GLU A 59 8.93 9.89 -8.26
CA GLU A 59 7.88 9.33 -9.11
C GLU A 59 7.68 7.85 -8.80
N HIS A 60 8.77 7.11 -8.62
CA HIS A 60 8.72 5.71 -8.16
C HIS A 60 8.09 5.59 -6.77
N ILE A 61 8.47 6.46 -5.82
CA ILE A 61 7.90 6.48 -4.46
C ILE A 61 6.41 6.81 -4.48
N ALA A 62 5.98 7.75 -5.33
CA ALA A 62 4.56 8.04 -5.50
C ALA A 62 3.79 6.79 -5.93
N LEU A 63 4.35 6.02 -6.86
CA LEU A 63 3.75 4.78 -7.35
C LEU A 63 3.68 3.72 -6.25
N ILE A 64 4.72 3.55 -5.43
CA ILE A 64 4.65 2.68 -4.24
C ILE A 64 3.51 3.13 -3.31
N GLY A 65 3.39 4.43 -3.05
CA GLY A 65 2.29 4.99 -2.25
C GLY A 65 0.91 4.72 -2.83
N MET A 66 0.75 4.71 -4.16
CA MET A 66 -0.52 4.37 -4.81
C MET A 66 -0.93 2.91 -4.59
N TYR A 67 0.02 1.99 -4.48
CA TYR A 67 -0.23 0.55 -4.39
C TYR A 67 -0.18 -0.01 -2.95
N HIS A 68 0.29 0.77 -1.97
CA HIS A 68 0.67 0.25 -0.65
C HIS A 68 -0.44 -0.51 0.10
N ASP A 69 -1.70 -0.07 0.00
CA ASP A 69 -2.85 -0.71 0.65
C ASP A 69 -3.69 -1.58 -0.31
N THR A 70 -3.21 -1.86 -1.52
CA THR A 70 -4.04 -2.56 -2.53
C THR A 70 -4.37 -4.00 -2.14
N SER A 71 -3.57 -4.66 -1.31
CA SER A 71 -3.88 -6.00 -0.76
C SER A 71 -5.14 -6.00 0.11
N GLU A 72 -5.54 -4.85 0.65
CA GLU A 72 -6.72 -4.72 1.51
C GLU A 72 -8.05 -4.94 0.78
N VAL A 73 -8.04 -4.93 -0.56
CA VAL A 73 -9.22 -5.39 -1.34
C VAL A 73 -9.50 -6.89 -1.15
N LEU A 74 -8.55 -7.64 -0.58
CA LEU A 74 -8.67 -9.06 -0.25
C LEU A 74 -8.78 -9.31 1.26
N THR A 75 -8.10 -8.52 2.08
CA THR A 75 -8.07 -8.71 3.55
C THR A 75 -9.08 -7.86 4.30
N GLY A 76 -9.52 -6.73 3.72
CA GLY A 76 -10.15 -5.62 4.42
C GLY A 76 -9.12 -4.74 5.15
N ASP A 77 -9.54 -3.51 5.48
CA ASP A 77 -8.80 -2.63 6.40
C ASP A 77 -8.87 -3.23 7.81
N LEU A 78 -7.71 -3.48 8.40
CA LEU A 78 -7.62 -3.95 9.77
C LEU A 78 -7.05 -2.83 10.65
N PRO A 79 -7.82 -2.34 11.65
CA PRO A 79 -7.35 -1.30 12.54
C PRO A 79 -6.05 -1.67 13.27
N THR A 80 -5.11 -0.73 13.34
CA THR A 80 -3.82 -0.85 14.03
C THR A 80 -3.90 -1.50 15.43
N PRO A 81 -4.88 -1.17 16.31
CA PRO A 81 -4.97 -1.81 17.63
C PRO A 81 -5.21 -3.33 17.56
N VAL A 82 -5.85 -3.83 16.50
CA VAL A 82 -6.08 -5.26 16.28
C VAL A 82 -4.83 -5.90 15.68
N LYS A 83 -4.25 -5.28 14.65
CA LYS A 83 -3.03 -5.77 13.96
C LYS A 83 -1.84 -5.97 14.91
N TYR A 84 -1.72 -5.14 15.94
CA TYR A 84 -0.62 -5.16 16.91
C TYR A 84 -1.06 -5.54 18.34
N TYR A 85 -2.20 -6.20 18.50
CA TYR A 85 -2.71 -6.57 19.83
C TYR A 85 -1.70 -7.43 20.62
N ASN A 86 -1.07 -8.41 19.97
CA ASN A 86 0.02 -9.19 20.54
C ASN A 86 0.99 -9.68 19.44
N PRO A 87 2.19 -10.19 19.80
CA PRO A 87 3.18 -10.64 18.82
C PRO A 87 2.70 -11.77 17.90
N ASP A 88 1.91 -12.71 18.42
CA ASP A 88 1.44 -13.87 17.66
C ASP A 88 0.44 -13.44 16.57
N ILE A 89 -0.51 -12.57 16.93
CA ILE A 89 -1.47 -11.97 15.98
C ILE A 89 -0.73 -11.15 14.92
N ALA A 90 0.25 -10.33 15.32
CA ALA A 90 1.01 -9.54 14.37
C ALA A 90 1.79 -10.42 13.38
N GLN A 91 2.33 -11.56 13.83
CA GLN A 91 3.04 -12.50 12.97
C GLN A 91 2.09 -13.21 12.00
N GLU A 92 0.94 -13.71 12.47
CA GLU A 92 -0.03 -14.37 11.60
C GLU A 92 -0.63 -13.40 10.59
N TYR A 93 -0.90 -12.15 10.99
CA TYR A 93 -1.43 -11.15 10.09
C TYR A 93 -0.46 -10.82 8.94
N LYS A 94 0.85 -10.71 9.22
CA LYS A 94 1.86 -10.55 8.16
C LYS A 94 1.84 -11.67 7.12
N LYS A 95 1.52 -12.91 7.53
CA LYS A 95 1.38 -14.03 6.58
C LYS A 95 0.15 -13.86 5.70
N ILE A 96 -0.95 -13.37 6.26
CA ILE A 96 -2.18 -13.06 5.53
C ILE A 96 -1.94 -11.93 4.52
N GLU A 97 -1.26 -10.86 4.92
CA GLU A 97 -0.88 -9.75 4.02
C GLU A 97 -0.01 -10.26 2.87
N ALA A 98 1.07 -10.98 3.17
CA ALA A 98 1.94 -11.56 2.14
C ALA A 98 1.18 -12.48 1.16
N ALA A 99 0.24 -13.29 1.66
CA ALA A 99 -0.59 -14.14 0.81
C ALA A 99 -1.55 -13.32 -0.07
N ALA A 100 -2.10 -12.21 0.44
CA ALA A 100 -2.96 -11.30 -0.31
C ALA A 100 -2.19 -10.56 -1.41
N GLU A 101 -1.00 -10.05 -1.09
CA GLU A 101 -0.08 -9.41 -2.05
C GLU A 101 0.26 -10.37 -3.21
N GLN A 102 0.71 -11.59 -2.88
CA GLN A 102 1.03 -12.61 -3.87
C GLN A 102 -0.18 -12.99 -4.71
N ARG A 103 -1.36 -13.11 -4.08
CA ARG A 103 -2.60 -13.39 -4.80
C ARG A 103 -2.93 -12.27 -5.76
N LEU A 104 -2.79 -11.00 -5.37
CA LEU A 104 -3.08 -9.86 -6.22
C LEU A 104 -2.11 -9.80 -7.41
N LEU A 105 -0.82 -10.03 -7.18
CA LEU A 105 0.21 -10.12 -8.22
C LEU A 105 -0.11 -11.23 -9.24
N SER A 106 -0.51 -12.41 -8.77
CA SER A 106 -0.85 -13.56 -9.63
C SER A 106 -2.07 -13.33 -10.54
N MET A 107 -2.86 -12.28 -10.30
CA MET A 107 -3.99 -11.92 -11.18
C MET A 107 -3.53 -11.21 -12.45
N LEU A 108 -2.32 -10.66 -12.48
CA LEU A 108 -1.74 -10.06 -13.67
C LEU A 108 -1.29 -11.15 -14.66
N PRO A 109 -1.31 -10.87 -15.97
CA PRO A 109 -0.63 -11.74 -16.94
C PRO A 109 0.84 -11.91 -16.55
N GLU A 110 1.38 -13.13 -16.76
CA GLU A 110 2.73 -13.52 -16.32
C GLU A 110 3.81 -12.54 -16.79
N GLU A 111 3.69 -12.02 -18.01
CA GLU A 111 4.62 -11.06 -18.61
C GLU A 111 4.72 -9.70 -17.89
N PHE A 112 3.75 -9.35 -17.04
CA PHE A 112 3.73 -8.10 -16.28
C PHE A 112 3.95 -8.29 -14.77
N GLN A 113 4.07 -9.52 -14.28
CA GLN A 113 4.20 -9.74 -12.83
C GLN A 113 5.49 -9.09 -12.29
N ASP A 114 6.61 -9.20 -13.01
CA ASP A 114 7.87 -8.58 -12.58
C ASP A 114 7.79 -7.05 -12.57
N ASP A 115 7.01 -6.43 -13.45
CA ASP A 115 6.82 -4.98 -13.50
C ASP A 115 6.02 -4.45 -12.29
N PHE A 116 5.09 -5.26 -11.76
CA PHE A 116 4.21 -4.85 -10.65
C PHE A 116 4.71 -5.31 -9.28
N ALA A 117 5.55 -6.34 -9.21
CA ALA A 117 6.08 -6.88 -7.96
C ALA A 117 6.76 -5.84 -7.05
N PRO A 118 7.52 -4.84 -7.57
CA PRO A 118 8.11 -3.77 -6.75
C PRO A 118 7.09 -2.91 -5.98
N PHE A 119 5.85 -2.84 -6.49
CA PHE A 119 4.79 -2.00 -5.93
C PHE A 119 3.78 -2.81 -5.11
N LEU A 120 3.59 -4.09 -5.41
CA LEU A 120 2.58 -4.95 -4.79
C LEU A 120 3.12 -5.82 -3.66
N ILE A 121 4.40 -6.18 -3.68
CA ILE A 121 4.98 -7.12 -2.71
C ILE A 121 5.80 -6.38 -1.68
N SER A 122 5.44 -6.50 -0.41
CA SER A 122 6.21 -5.94 0.69
C SER A 122 7.63 -6.52 0.72
N GLY A 123 8.65 -5.65 0.86
CA GLY A 123 10.04 -6.06 0.94
C GLY A 123 10.85 -5.99 -0.37
N THR A 124 10.21 -5.70 -1.50
CA THR A 124 10.89 -5.53 -2.81
C THR A 124 11.48 -4.12 -2.98
N ALA A 125 10.73 -3.08 -2.58
CA ALA A 125 11.22 -1.71 -2.53
C ALA A 125 12.38 -1.56 -1.52
N SER A 126 13.27 -0.58 -1.73
CA SER A 126 14.35 -0.33 -0.80
C SER A 126 13.83 0.08 0.59
N LYS A 127 14.62 -0.18 1.64
CA LYS A 127 14.27 0.24 3.01
C LYS A 127 14.03 1.75 3.12
N GLU A 128 14.70 2.54 2.28
CA GLU A 128 14.58 3.99 2.30
C GLU A 128 13.26 4.46 1.69
N GLU A 129 12.85 3.88 0.56
CA GLU A 129 11.55 4.14 -0.09
C GLU A 129 10.39 3.70 0.81
N GLN A 130 10.47 2.49 1.38
CA GLN A 130 9.49 1.99 2.34
C GLN A 130 9.33 2.93 3.54
N ASN A 131 10.43 3.50 4.03
CA ASN A 131 10.39 4.43 5.15
C ASN A 131 9.73 5.78 4.77
N ILE A 132 9.89 6.25 3.53
CA ILE A 132 9.18 7.45 3.06
C ILE A 132 7.68 7.20 2.96
N VAL A 133 7.26 6.08 2.38
CA VAL A 133 5.84 5.72 2.27
C VAL A 133 5.21 5.52 3.65
N LYS A 134 5.92 4.85 4.57
CA LYS A 134 5.46 4.69 5.96
C LYS A 134 5.32 6.03 6.70
N GLN A 135 6.22 6.98 6.46
CA GLN A 135 6.09 8.33 7.01
C GLN A 135 4.88 9.04 6.41
N ALA A 136 4.63 8.89 5.11
CA ALA A 136 3.48 9.48 4.44
C ALA A 136 2.14 8.91 4.93
N ASP A 137 2.02 7.59 5.15
CA ASP A 137 0.83 6.94 5.72
C ASP A 137 0.54 7.39 7.17
N THR A 138 1.55 7.86 7.90
CA THR A 138 1.38 8.35 9.27
C THR A 138 0.95 9.82 9.36
N ILE A 139 1.06 10.60 8.27
CA ILE A 139 0.74 12.06 8.23
C ILE A 139 -0.73 12.28 7.91
#